data_AF-A0A7S0HE18-F1
#
_entry.id   AF-A0A7S0HE18-F1
#
_cell.length_a   1.000
_cell.length_b   1.000
_cell.length_c   1.000
_cell.angle_alpha   90.00
_cell.angle_beta   90.00
_cell.angle_gamma   90.00
#
_symmetry.space_group_name_H-M   'P 1'
#
loop_
_entity.id
_entity.type
_entity.pdbx_description
1 polymer ?
#
loop_
_entity_poly.entity_id
_entity_poly.type
_entity_poly.pdbx_seq_one_letter_code
_entity_poly.pdbx_strand_id
1 'polypeptide(L)'
;NISYRMNPTVIERREETERQEFYRTLSFDVQFPFDDDLCYIAHCFPYTYTDLQRLLFSLQHPEEPWKQENAEMSPSDFLQRDVMCKTIARNKCHVLTITNMVAREAAGQDYLPKNERKGIVITARVHPGETNSSWMMDGILRFLTGQSEMADRLRN
;
A
#
# COMPACT_ATOMS: atom_id res chain seq x y z
N ASN A 1 -10.15 13.15 26.94
CA ASN A 1 -9.54 14.50 26.97
C ASN A 1 -8.39 14.48 25.96
N ILE A 2 -8.40 15.30 24.91
CA ILE A 2 -7.29 15.38 23.92
C ILE A 2 -6.86 16.84 23.85
N SER A 3 -5.57 17.11 24.03
CA SER A 3 -5.01 18.45 23.96
C SER A 3 -3.76 18.46 23.10
N TYR A 4 -3.57 19.59 22.42
CA TYR A 4 -2.42 19.83 21.57
C TYR A 4 -1.80 21.16 21.96
N ARG A 5 -0.50 21.16 22.28
CA ARG A 5 0.20 22.37 22.74
C ARG A 5 1.57 22.51 22.09
N MET A 6 1.94 23.75 21.81
CA MET A 6 3.30 24.09 21.37
C MET A 6 4.22 24.14 22.59
N ASN A 7 5.39 23.51 22.48
CA ASN A 7 6.37 23.51 23.55
C ASN A 7 7.11 24.86 23.54
N PRO A 8 7.32 25.49 24.70
CA PRO A 8 8.00 26.79 24.78
C PRO A 8 9.52 26.69 24.59
N THR A 9 10.08 25.48 24.46
CA THR A 9 11.54 25.27 24.41
C THR A 9 12.12 25.63 23.05
N VAL A 10 12.82 26.77 23.00
CA VAL A 10 13.77 27.10 21.93
C VAL A 10 15.09 26.41 22.27
N ILE A 11 15.53 25.46 21.46
CA ILE A 11 16.87 24.88 21.60
C ILE A 11 17.82 25.74 20.77
N GLU A 12 18.74 26.45 21.42
CA GLU A 12 19.85 27.14 20.74
C GLU A 12 20.76 26.08 20.10
N ARG A 13 20.74 25.98 18.77
CA ARG A 13 21.63 25.09 18.05
C ARG A 13 22.95 25.83 17.81
N ARG A 14 24.08 25.26 18.25
CA ARG A 14 25.41 25.67 17.75
C ARG A 14 25.47 25.24 16.28
N GLU A 15 25.66 26.23 15.39
CA GLU A 15 25.89 26.16 13.93
C GLU A 15 24.69 26.57 13.01
N GLU A 16 24.79 27.82 12.53
CA GLU A 16 24.51 28.42 11.21
C GLU A 16 23.30 28.06 10.33
N THR A 17 22.23 27.45 10.85
CA THR A 17 20.92 27.51 10.15
C THR A 17 19.78 27.85 11.10
N GLU A 18 19.36 29.12 11.06
CA GLU A 18 18.23 29.69 11.83
C GLU A 18 16.87 29.16 11.34
N ARG A 19 16.57 27.88 11.55
CA ARG A 19 15.18 27.40 11.58
C ARG A 19 14.76 27.27 13.03
N GLN A 20 13.88 28.15 13.48
CA GLN A 20 13.16 28.00 14.74
C GLN A 20 12.31 26.70 14.66
N GLU A 21 12.76 25.65 15.32
CA GLU A 21 12.01 24.39 15.41
C GLU A 21 11.03 24.45 16.58
N PHE A 22 9.74 24.49 16.26
CA PHE A 22 8.68 24.42 17.26
C PHE A 22 8.28 22.96 17.47
N TYR A 23 8.56 22.42 18.65
CA TYR A 23 8.06 21.11 19.06
C TYR A 23 6.60 21.22 19.50
N ARG A 24 5.79 20.20 19.18
CA ARG A 24 4.37 20.13 19.53
C ARG A 24 4.12 18.86 20.34
N THR A 25 3.29 18.96 21.36
CA THR A 25 2.89 17.86 22.24
C THR A 25 1.41 17.56 22.05
N LEU A 26 1.09 16.31 21.73
CA LEU A 26 -0.25 15.74 21.80
C LEU A 26 -0.37 15.00 23.14
N SER A 27 -1.36 15.36 23.95
CA SER A 27 -1.67 14.70 25.22
C SER A 27 -3.10 14.20 25.19
N PHE A 28 -3.31 12.94 25.56
CA PHE A 28 -4.65 12.36 25.66
C PHE A 28 -4.73 11.36 26.81
N ASP A 29 -5.93 11.24 27.38
CA ASP A 29 -6.25 10.24 28.40
C ASP A 29 -7.07 9.11 27.78
N VAL A 30 -6.73 7.86 28.11
CA VAL A 30 -7.47 6.64 27.72
C VAL A 30 -7.97 5.96 28.98
N GLN A 31 -9.25 5.62 29.02
CA GLN A 31 -9.86 4.83 30.09
C GLN A 31 -10.36 3.51 29.49
N PHE A 32 -9.91 2.39 30.05
CA PHE A 32 -10.35 1.07 29.63
C PHE A 32 -11.64 0.68 30.36
N PRO A 33 -12.62 0.09 29.67
CA PRO A 33 -13.96 -0.13 30.21
C PRO A 33 -14.06 -1.32 31.18
N PHE A 34 -13.10 -2.25 31.15
CA PHE A 34 -13.17 -3.52 31.89
C PHE A 34 -11.87 -3.80 32.64
N ASP A 35 -11.99 -4.45 33.79
CA ASP A 35 -10.87 -5.02 34.53
C ASP A 35 -10.36 -6.28 33.80
N ASP A 36 -9.05 -6.53 33.85
CA ASP A 36 -8.36 -7.67 33.22
C ASP A 36 -8.48 -7.77 31.67
N ASP A 37 -8.82 -6.69 30.97
CA ASP A 37 -8.87 -6.68 29.50
C ASP A 37 -7.50 -6.50 28.84
N LEU A 38 -7.32 -7.06 27.65
CA LEU A 38 -6.12 -6.95 26.83
C LEU A 38 -6.32 -5.87 25.76
N CYS A 39 -5.85 -4.66 26.05
CA CYS A 39 -5.97 -3.53 25.15
C CYS A 39 -4.68 -3.27 24.36
N TYR A 40 -4.83 -2.96 23.07
CA TYR A 40 -3.73 -2.53 22.19
C TYR A 40 -3.94 -1.07 21.79
N ILE A 41 -2.89 -0.24 21.91
CA ILE A 41 -2.89 1.15 21.46
C ILE A 41 -1.91 1.29 20.29
N ALA A 42 -2.34 1.95 19.22
CA ALA A 42 -1.49 2.29 18.10
C ALA A 42 -1.78 3.71 17.62
N HIS A 43 -0.75 4.41 17.12
CA HIS A 43 -0.89 5.75 16.54
C HIS A 43 -1.76 5.75 15.27
N CYS A 44 -1.68 4.68 14.48
CA CYS A 44 -2.53 4.43 13.32
C CYS A 44 -2.83 2.93 13.27
N PHE A 45 -3.97 2.54 12.70
CA PHE A 45 -4.35 1.14 12.63
C PHE A 45 -3.24 0.32 11.93
N PRO A 46 -2.69 -0.71 12.58
CA PRO A 46 -1.52 -1.40 12.06
C PRO A 46 -1.84 -2.11 10.74
N TYR A 47 -0.81 -2.26 9.91
CA TYR A 47 -0.84 -3.13 8.74
C TYR A 47 0.40 -4.01 8.82
N THR A 48 0.19 -5.30 9.08
CA THR A 48 1.29 -6.21 9.39
C THR A 48 1.92 -6.78 8.12
N TYR A 49 3.13 -7.32 8.26
CA TYR A 49 3.75 -8.06 7.15
C TYR A 49 2.92 -9.29 6.75
N THR A 50 2.28 -9.95 7.72
CA THR A 50 1.39 -11.07 7.45
C THR A 50 0.19 -10.66 6.61
N ASP A 51 -0.40 -9.48 6.88
CA ASP A 51 -1.51 -8.95 6.08
C ASP A 51 -1.06 -8.66 4.65
N LEU A 52 0.14 -8.09 4.46
CA LEU A 52 0.74 -7.94 3.13
C LEU A 52 0.86 -9.29 2.41
N GLN A 53 1.40 -10.31 3.09
CA GLN A 53 1.57 -11.63 2.47
C GLN A 53 0.22 -12.27 2.10
N ARG A 54 -0.80 -12.15 2.97
CA ARG A 54 -2.16 -12.62 2.69
C ARG A 54 -2.78 -11.90 1.52
N LEU A 55 -2.66 -10.56 1.46
CA LEU A 55 -3.12 -9.78 0.32
C LEU A 55 -2.48 -10.31 -0.97
N LEU A 56 -1.15 -10.31 -1.04
CA LEU A 56 -0.43 -10.72 -2.26
C LEU A 56 -0.77 -12.16 -2.67
N PHE A 57 -0.96 -13.06 -1.71
CA PHE A 57 -1.40 -14.42 -1.98
C PHE A 57 -2.81 -14.46 -2.60
N SER A 58 -3.77 -13.74 -1.98
CA SER A 58 -5.16 -13.67 -2.45
C SER A 58 -5.33 -13.04 -3.83
N LEU A 59 -4.45 -12.09 -4.20
CA LEU A 59 -4.46 -11.47 -5.53
C LEU A 59 -4.02 -12.45 -6.62
N GLN A 60 -3.12 -13.39 -6.30
CA GLN A 60 -2.63 -14.41 -7.22
C GLN A 60 -3.53 -15.66 -7.24
N HIS A 61 -4.20 -15.95 -6.13
CA HIS A 61 -5.08 -17.12 -5.95
C HIS A 61 -6.43 -16.64 -5.39
N PRO A 62 -7.31 -16.08 -6.23
CA PRO A 62 -8.63 -15.65 -5.78
C PRO A 62 -9.41 -16.89 -5.32
N GLU A 63 -9.77 -16.92 -4.04
CA GLU A 63 -10.44 -18.09 -3.42
C GLU A 63 -11.91 -18.23 -3.85
N GLU A 64 -12.51 -17.19 -4.43
CA GLU A 64 -13.92 -17.12 -4.78
C GLU A 64 -14.18 -17.60 -6.22
N PRO A 65 -14.76 -18.81 -6.43
CA PRO A 65 -14.95 -19.39 -7.76
C PRO A 65 -15.92 -18.60 -8.65
N TRP A 66 -16.93 -17.94 -8.03
CA TRP A 66 -17.93 -17.15 -8.77
C TRP A 66 -17.33 -15.92 -9.45
N LYS A 67 -16.18 -15.41 -8.96
CA LYS A 67 -15.43 -14.38 -9.67
C LYS A 67 -14.81 -14.94 -10.94
N GLN A 68 -14.33 -16.19 -10.93
CA GLN A 68 -13.66 -16.79 -12.09
C GLN A 68 -14.63 -17.26 -13.17
N GLU A 69 -15.83 -17.72 -12.80
CA GLU A 69 -16.79 -18.31 -13.75
C GLU A 69 -17.30 -17.31 -14.82
N ASN A 70 -17.20 -15.99 -14.55
CA ASN A 70 -17.51 -14.91 -15.49
C ASN A 70 -16.32 -13.99 -15.78
N ALA A 71 -15.10 -14.34 -15.35
CA ALA A 71 -13.92 -13.53 -15.59
C ALA A 71 -13.35 -13.80 -16.99
N GLU A 72 -13.27 -12.76 -17.82
CA GLU A 72 -12.61 -12.85 -19.14
C GLU A 72 -11.09 -13.10 -19.05
N MET A 73 -10.47 -12.83 -17.89
CA MET A 73 -9.04 -13.02 -17.65
C MET A 73 -8.75 -13.60 -16.26
N SER A 74 -7.77 -14.51 -16.20
CA SER A 74 -7.16 -14.99 -14.96
C SER A 74 -6.20 -13.94 -14.40
N PRO A 75 -5.98 -13.86 -13.07
CA PRO A 75 -4.95 -12.98 -12.49
C PRO A 75 -3.56 -13.13 -13.10
N SER A 76 -3.18 -14.35 -13.52
CA SER A 76 -1.91 -14.61 -14.21
C SER A 76 -1.76 -13.81 -15.50
N ASP A 77 -2.87 -13.44 -16.13
CA ASP A 77 -2.90 -12.78 -17.43
C ASP A 77 -2.63 -11.28 -17.31
N PHE A 78 -2.68 -10.72 -16.09
CA PHE A 78 -2.47 -9.28 -15.90
C PHE A 78 -1.63 -8.89 -14.68
N LEU A 79 -1.37 -9.79 -13.73
CA LEU A 79 -0.63 -9.51 -12.51
C LEU A 79 0.64 -10.37 -12.46
N GLN A 80 1.79 -9.70 -12.56
CA GLN A 80 3.10 -10.31 -12.32
C GLN A 80 3.65 -9.82 -10.99
N ARG A 81 4.16 -10.74 -10.19
CA ARG A 81 4.79 -10.47 -8.89
C ARG A 81 6.24 -10.94 -8.92
N ASP A 82 7.16 -10.01 -8.73
CA ASP A 82 8.59 -10.29 -8.62
C ASP A 82 9.12 -9.89 -7.24
N VAL A 83 10.33 -10.37 -6.92
CA VAL A 83 11.12 -9.88 -5.79
C VAL A 83 12.14 -8.91 -6.35
N MET A 84 11.93 -7.61 -6.13
CA MET A 84 12.85 -6.58 -6.59
C MET A 84 14.17 -6.63 -5.82
N CYS A 85 14.07 -6.74 -4.49
CA CYS A 85 15.22 -6.83 -3.60
C CYS A 85 14.81 -7.44 -2.25
N LYS A 86 15.77 -7.52 -1.32
CA LYS A 86 15.52 -7.84 0.09
C LYS A 86 15.83 -6.61 0.94
N THR A 87 15.02 -6.41 1.99
CA THR A 87 15.31 -5.37 2.98
C THR A 87 16.53 -5.75 3.82
N ILE A 88 17.02 -4.82 4.67
CA ILE A 88 18.10 -5.07 5.62
C ILE A 88 17.76 -6.26 6.55
N ALA A 89 16.50 -6.37 6.97
CA ALA A 89 15.98 -7.49 7.76
C ALA A 89 15.71 -8.76 6.93
N ARG A 90 16.14 -8.81 5.67
CA ARG A 90 15.99 -9.92 4.72
C ARG A 90 14.56 -10.25 4.31
N ASN A 91 13.60 -9.36 4.58
CA ASN A 91 12.23 -9.50 4.06
C ASN A 91 12.22 -9.27 2.55
N LYS A 92 11.41 -10.05 1.82
CA LYS A 92 11.22 -9.85 0.37
C LYS A 92 10.51 -8.52 0.11
N CYS A 93 11.11 -7.64 -0.67
CA CYS A 93 10.48 -6.44 -1.20
C CYS A 93 9.92 -6.78 -2.59
N HIS A 94 8.59 -6.82 -2.69
CA HIS A 94 7.91 -7.18 -3.93
C HIS A 94 7.69 -5.98 -4.83
N VAL A 95 7.78 -6.20 -6.13
CA VAL A 95 7.24 -5.30 -7.15
C VAL A 95 6.10 -6.02 -7.86
N LEU A 96 4.99 -5.32 -8.05
CA LEU A 96 3.84 -5.83 -8.79
C LEU A 96 3.74 -5.07 -10.10
N THR A 97 3.64 -5.80 -11.20
CA THR A 97 3.35 -5.26 -12.52
C THR A 97 1.93 -5.65 -12.89
N ILE A 98 1.07 -4.66 -13.05
CA ILE A 98 -0.34 -4.85 -13.42
C ILE A 98 -0.57 -4.28 -14.82
N THR A 99 -0.78 -5.14 -15.81
CA THR A 99 -1.11 -4.79 -17.19
C THR A 99 -1.56 -6.04 -17.92
N ASN A 100 -2.50 -5.95 -18.87
CA ASN A 100 -2.93 -7.11 -19.66
C ASN A 100 -1.73 -7.70 -20.43
N MET A 101 -1.23 -8.87 -20.02
CA MET A 101 -0.06 -9.52 -20.61
C MET A 101 -0.38 -10.39 -21.81
N VAL A 102 -1.60 -10.93 -21.90
CA VAL A 102 -2.06 -11.73 -23.05
C VAL A 102 -2.04 -10.89 -24.31
N ALA A 103 -2.52 -9.65 -24.22
CA ALA A 103 -2.45 -8.70 -25.32
C ALA A 103 -1.03 -8.12 -25.54
N ARG A 104 -0.07 -8.31 -24.61
CA ARG A 104 1.36 -8.04 -24.88
C ARG A 104 1.98 -9.07 -25.83
N GLU A 105 1.48 -10.30 -25.82
CA GLU A 105 1.98 -11.40 -26.66
C GLU A 105 1.26 -11.48 -28.01
N ALA A 106 -0.05 -11.20 -28.04
CA ALA A 106 -0.85 -11.09 -29.26
C ALA A 106 -0.76 -9.67 -29.84
N ALA A 107 0.29 -9.37 -30.60
CA ALA A 107 0.39 -8.14 -31.37
C ALA A 107 -0.72 -8.07 -32.44
N GLY A 108 -1.87 -7.49 -32.06
CA GLY A 108 -3.04 -7.21 -32.90
C GLY A 108 -3.51 -5.75 -32.75
N GLN A 109 -4.35 -5.30 -33.69
CA GLN A 109 -4.59 -3.91 -34.11
C GLN A 109 -5.07 -2.87 -33.08
N ASP A 110 -5.50 -3.26 -31.87
CA ASP A 110 -6.00 -2.33 -30.84
C ASP A 110 -5.02 -2.12 -29.67
N TYR A 111 -3.81 -2.65 -29.73
CA TYR A 111 -2.85 -2.60 -28.63
C TYR A 111 -1.74 -1.57 -28.88
N LEU A 112 -1.64 -0.54 -28.03
CA LEU A 112 -0.52 0.41 -28.09
C LEU A 112 0.81 -0.33 -27.90
N PRO A 113 1.82 -0.07 -28.76
CA PRO A 113 3.17 -0.60 -28.59
C PRO A 113 3.68 -0.33 -27.17
N LYS A 114 4.50 -1.23 -26.63
CA LYS A 114 5.05 -1.13 -25.25
C LYS A 114 5.64 0.25 -24.91
N ASN A 115 6.19 0.95 -25.91
CA ASN A 115 6.85 2.24 -25.76
C ASN A 115 5.88 3.44 -25.77
N GLU A 116 4.61 3.22 -26.08
CA GLU A 116 3.57 4.26 -26.12
C GLU A 116 2.61 4.19 -24.92
N ARG A 117 2.69 3.09 -24.14
CA ARG A 117 1.95 2.92 -22.90
C ARG A 117 2.53 3.81 -21.80
N LYS A 118 1.66 4.57 -21.13
CA LYS A 118 2.05 5.36 -19.95
C LYS A 118 2.33 4.43 -18.78
N GLY A 119 3.58 4.38 -18.34
CA GLY A 119 3.97 3.71 -17.10
C GLY A 119 3.59 4.56 -15.89
N ILE A 120 2.87 3.98 -14.94
CA ILE A 120 2.57 4.61 -13.65
C ILE A 120 3.26 3.78 -12.57
N VAL A 121 4.09 4.44 -11.75
CA VAL A 121 4.75 3.82 -10.60
C VAL A 121 4.11 4.37 -9.34
N ILE A 122 3.56 3.48 -8.52
CA ILE A 122 2.98 3.82 -7.22
C ILE A 122 3.80 3.13 -6.14
N THR A 123 4.25 3.89 -5.16
CA THR A 123 4.91 3.37 -3.95
C THR A 123 4.13 3.81 -2.73
N ALA A 124 4.24 3.05 -1.64
CA ALA A 124 3.53 3.35 -0.41
C ALA A 124 4.39 3.03 0.81
N ARG A 125 4.14 3.77 1.90
CA ARG A 125 4.74 3.56 3.23
C ARG A 125 6.27 3.56 3.21
N VAL A 126 6.84 4.62 2.66
CA VAL A 126 8.28 4.90 2.76
C VAL A 126 8.67 5.13 4.22
N HIS A 127 7.81 5.81 4.97
CA HIS A 127 7.93 5.95 6.42
C HIS A 127 7.22 4.79 7.14
N PRO A 128 7.92 4.04 8.01
CA PRO A 128 7.37 2.81 8.60
C PRO A 128 6.14 3.04 9.51
N GLY A 129 6.03 4.24 10.10
CA GLY A 129 4.91 4.65 10.97
C GLY A 129 3.62 5.06 10.25
N GLU A 130 3.65 5.20 8.92
CA GLU A 130 2.49 5.61 8.11
C GLU A 130 1.72 4.40 7.58
N THR A 131 1.14 3.61 8.48
CA THR A 131 0.48 2.33 8.15
C THR A 131 -0.76 2.51 7.28
N ASN A 132 -1.44 3.66 7.36
CA ASN A 132 -2.54 4.05 6.49
C ASN A 132 -2.20 3.95 4.99
N SER A 133 -0.95 4.24 4.61
CA SER A 133 -0.50 4.12 3.23
C SER A 133 -0.52 2.68 2.71
N SER A 134 -0.31 1.68 3.58
CA SER A 134 -0.45 0.27 3.21
C SER A 134 -1.91 -0.11 2.95
N TRP A 135 -2.85 0.38 3.77
CA TRP A 135 -4.28 0.18 3.54
C TRP A 135 -4.76 0.81 2.23
N MET A 136 -4.24 2.00 1.90
CA MET A 136 -4.54 2.64 0.62
C MET A 136 -4.03 1.80 -0.56
N MET A 137 -2.78 1.31 -0.48
CA MET A 137 -2.22 0.44 -1.51
C MET A 137 -2.99 -0.88 -1.64
N ASP A 138 -3.45 -1.47 -0.53
CA ASP A 138 -4.31 -2.65 -0.52
C ASP A 138 -5.57 -2.43 -1.37
N GLY A 139 -6.27 -1.32 -1.13
CA GLY A 139 -7.45 -0.92 -1.91
C GLY A 139 -7.15 -0.68 -3.39
N ILE A 140 -6.06 0.02 -3.70
CA ILE A 140 -5.61 0.25 -5.09
C ILE A 140 -5.37 -1.08 -5.81
N LEU A 141 -4.66 -2.01 -5.16
CA LEU A 141 -4.37 -3.31 -5.75
C LEU A 141 -5.65 -4.10 -6.00
N ARG A 142 -6.55 -4.19 -5.01
CA ARG A 142 -7.84 -4.89 -5.17
C ARG A 142 -8.69 -4.29 -6.28
N PHE A 143 -8.67 -2.97 -6.43
CA PHE A 143 -9.40 -2.28 -7.49
C PHE A 143 -8.81 -2.61 -8.87
N LEU A 144 -7.50 -2.44 -9.05
CA LEU A 144 -6.83 -2.69 -10.34
C LEU A 144 -6.89 -4.16 -10.76
N THR A 145 -6.93 -5.10 -9.82
CA THR A 145 -7.12 -6.53 -10.08
C THR A 145 -8.58 -6.96 -10.11
N GLY A 146 -9.53 -6.02 -9.98
CA GLY A 146 -10.97 -6.28 -10.03
C GLY A 146 -11.52 -6.34 -11.44
N GLN A 147 -12.81 -6.67 -11.55
CA GLN A 147 -13.55 -6.87 -12.81
C GLN A 147 -14.36 -5.65 -13.25
N SER A 148 -14.09 -4.48 -12.67
CA SER A 148 -14.79 -3.27 -13.11
C SER A 148 -14.25 -2.83 -14.47
N GLU A 149 -15.12 -2.33 -15.33
CA GLU A 149 -14.74 -1.77 -16.64
C GLU A 149 -13.60 -0.74 -16.53
N MET A 150 -13.62 0.08 -15.48
CA MET A 150 -12.55 1.05 -15.22
C MET A 150 -11.21 0.36 -14.94
N ALA A 151 -11.20 -0.72 -14.16
CA ALA A 151 -10.00 -1.50 -13.90
C ALA A 151 -9.48 -2.17 -15.18
N ASP A 152 -10.35 -2.71 -16.03
CA ASP A 152 -9.97 -3.26 -17.33
C ASP A 152 -9.35 -2.19 -18.22
N ARG A 153 -9.96 -1.00 -18.31
CA ARG A 153 -9.42 0.13 -19.08
C ARG A 153 -8.07 0.62 -18.58
N LEU A 154 -7.81 0.56 -17.27
CA LEU A 154 -6.52 0.97 -16.69
C LEU A 154 -5.43 -0.09 -16.88
N ARG A 155 -5.78 -1.36 -17.07
CA ARG A 155 -4.84 -2.45 -17.33
C ARG A 155 -4.37 -2.52 -18.78
N ASN A 156 -5.19 -2.02 -19.71
CA ASN A 156 -4.98 -2.09 -21.16
C ASN A 156 -4.35 -0.82 -21.74
#